data_AF-A0A6A3H800-F1
#
_entry.id   AF-A0A6A3H800-F1
#
_cell.length_a   1.000
_cell.length_b   1.000
_cell.length_c   1.000
_cell.angle_alpha   90.00
_cell.angle_beta   90.00
_cell.angle_gamma   90.00
#
_symmetry.space_group_name_H-M   'P 1'
#
loop_
_entity.id
_entity.type
_entity.pdbx_description
1 polymer ?
#
loop_
_entity_poly.entity_id
_entity_poly.type
_entity_poly.pdbx_seq_one_letter_code
_entity_poly.pdbx_strand_id
1 'polypeptide(L)'
;MVLVGNHEAECHSPTCLLSKSKKDQLGNYLAFNSRFRMPSVESGGVLNMWYSYEYGTVHFTTLSTETDYPNAPSNAYFTKRVYGGFGDQLAWLEEDLKAADANRDNVPWIIVGMHRPMYTIRSCGPDGVPNNDYEARNVQEAFEELFIKYKVDLVLQGHVHTYERFYPTANNSAIMDGVSRDNKTYENPQAPVYVITGTAGGPEGLFVYQVPPSPEWLVLMDNKHFSITRLSVTPTNLTLAKIESATGIIHDEFSIIKSSATQDSTQ
;
A
#
# COMPACT_ATOMS: atom_id res chain seq x y z
N MET A 1 -9.98 10.20 0.93
CA MET A 1 -10.31 8.87 0.39
C MET A 1 -9.97 7.83 1.45
N VAL A 2 -10.76 6.78 1.61
CA VAL A 2 -10.54 5.73 2.62
C VAL A 2 -10.26 4.40 1.93
N LEU A 3 -9.40 3.58 2.52
CA LEU A 3 -9.13 2.23 2.05
C LEU A 3 -9.49 1.23 3.14
N VAL A 4 -9.87 0.01 2.74
CA VAL A 4 -10.30 -1.03 3.67
C VAL A 4 -9.09 -1.75 4.27
N GLY A 5 -9.11 -1.98 5.57
CA GLY A 5 -8.15 -2.81 6.29
C GLY A 5 -8.84 -3.86 7.17
N ASN A 6 -8.04 -4.55 7.99
CA ASN A 6 -8.53 -5.64 8.82
C ASN A 6 -9.54 -5.19 9.89
N HIS A 7 -9.35 -4.00 10.47
CA HIS A 7 -10.24 -3.46 11.51
C HIS A 7 -11.60 -3.02 10.97
N GLU A 8 -11.71 -2.77 9.66
CA GLU A 8 -12.99 -2.50 9.01
C GLU A 8 -13.87 -3.74 8.94
N ALA A 9 -13.27 -4.94 9.04
CA ALA A 9 -13.96 -6.21 9.20
C ALA A 9 -14.37 -6.50 10.65
N GLU A 10 -13.91 -5.69 11.61
CA GLU A 10 -14.02 -5.99 13.03
C GLU A 10 -15.11 -5.17 13.72
N CYS A 11 -15.77 -5.79 14.69
CA CYS A 11 -16.66 -5.04 15.56
C CYS A 11 -15.94 -4.57 16.82
N HIS A 12 -15.59 -3.28 16.86
CA HIS A 12 -15.01 -2.61 18.03
C HIS A 12 -16.05 -2.06 19.02
N SER A 13 -17.35 -2.34 18.83
CA SER A 13 -18.38 -1.94 19.79
C SER A 13 -18.34 -2.84 21.03
N PRO A 14 -18.44 -2.30 22.26
CA PRO A 14 -18.63 -3.11 23.47
C PRO A 14 -19.84 -4.06 23.37
N THR A 15 -20.85 -3.70 22.56
CA THR A 15 -22.03 -4.56 22.33
C THR A 15 -21.71 -5.87 21.60
N CYS A 16 -20.60 -5.94 20.87
CA CYS A 16 -20.13 -7.15 20.20
C CYS A 16 -19.39 -8.11 21.14
N LEU A 17 -18.87 -7.61 22.27
CA LEU A 17 -18.38 -8.46 23.35
C LEU A 17 -19.53 -9.19 24.06
N LEU A 18 -20.73 -8.59 24.04
CA LEU A 18 -21.91 -9.09 24.75
C LEU A 18 -22.89 -9.86 23.85
N SER A 19 -22.72 -9.83 22.53
CA SER A 19 -23.63 -10.48 21.59
C SER A 19 -22.91 -11.02 20.36
N LYS A 20 -22.91 -12.36 20.22
CA LYS A 20 -22.39 -13.05 19.03
C LYS A 20 -23.14 -12.63 17.76
N SER A 21 -24.45 -12.40 17.86
CA SER A 21 -25.26 -11.94 16.72
C SER A 21 -24.84 -10.54 16.25
N LYS A 22 -24.68 -9.57 17.16
CA LYS A 22 -24.21 -8.22 16.78
C LYS A 22 -22.79 -8.24 16.25
N LYS A 23 -21.92 -9.04 16.85
CA LYS A 23 -20.56 -9.27 16.38
C LYS A 23 -20.54 -9.81 14.95
N ASP A 24 -21.39 -10.78 14.62
CA ASP A 24 -21.50 -11.32 13.27
C ASP A 24 -22.08 -10.29 12.28
N GLN A 25 -23.06 -9.48 12.70
CA GLN A 25 -23.67 -8.45 11.85
C GLN A 25 -22.75 -7.27 11.55
N LEU A 26 -21.85 -6.94 12.49
CA LEU A 26 -20.97 -5.77 12.41
C LEU A 26 -19.54 -6.12 12.01
N GLY A 27 -19.22 -7.40 11.90
CA GLY A 27 -17.88 -7.90 11.57
C GLY A 27 -17.73 -8.33 10.11
N ASN A 28 -18.29 -7.59 9.17
CA ASN A 28 -18.39 -7.98 7.74
C ASN A 28 -18.25 -6.79 6.79
N TYR A 29 -17.50 -5.75 7.19
CA TYR A 29 -17.34 -4.49 6.47
C TYR A 29 -18.61 -3.64 6.30
N LEU A 30 -19.78 -4.07 6.80
CA LEU A 30 -21.03 -3.33 6.63
C LEU A 30 -20.94 -1.91 7.21
N ALA A 31 -20.33 -1.75 8.39
CA ALA A 31 -20.17 -0.44 9.01
C ALA A 31 -19.29 0.49 8.16
N PHE A 32 -18.18 -0.02 7.64
CA PHE A 32 -17.28 0.72 6.75
C PHE A 32 -17.98 1.11 5.44
N ASN A 33 -18.63 0.15 4.78
CA ASN A 33 -19.37 0.36 3.54
C ASN A 33 -20.60 1.28 3.69
N SER A 34 -21.18 1.38 4.89
CA SER A 34 -22.34 2.26 5.14
C SER A 34 -21.97 3.70 5.51
N ARG A 35 -20.78 3.92 6.08
CA ARG A 35 -20.39 5.22 6.64
C ARG A 35 -19.58 6.07 5.68
N PHE A 36 -18.85 5.44 4.76
CA PHE A 36 -18.07 6.12 3.75
C PHE A 36 -18.69 5.92 2.37
N ARG A 37 -18.37 6.82 1.44
CA ARG A 37 -18.76 6.72 0.03
C ARG A 37 -17.56 7.08 -0.84
N MET A 38 -16.98 6.07 -1.47
CA MET A 38 -15.87 6.19 -2.43
C MET A 38 -16.41 6.09 -3.87
N PRO A 39 -15.67 6.58 -4.89
CA PRO A 39 -16.13 6.67 -6.28
C PRO A 39 -16.02 5.32 -7.02
N SER A 40 -16.44 4.24 -6.37
CA SER A 40 -16.37 2.90 -6.96
C SER A 40 -17.28 2.74 -8.16
N VAL A 41 -18.43 3.42 -8.21
CA VAL A 41 -19.34 3.33 -9.37
C VAL A 41 -18.69 3.95 -10.60
N GLU A 42 -18.03 5.10 -10.44
CA GLU A 42 -17.35 5.83 -11.49
C GLU A 42 -16.13 5.08 -12.03
N SER A 43 -15.43 4.33 -11.18
CA SER A 43 -14.26 3.54 -11.57
C SER A 43 -14.57 2.07 -11.91
N GLY A 44 -15.85 1.66 -11.92
CA GLY A 44 -16.24 0.25 -12.09
C GLY A 44 -15.80 -0.68 -10.95
N GLY A 45 -15.40 -0.13 -9.80
CA GLY A 45 -15.06 -0.85 -8.58
C GLY A 45 -16.28 -1.26 -7.76
N VAL A 46 -16.07 -1.64 -6.49
CA VAL A 46 -17.15 -2.13 -5.61
C VAL A 46 -17.11 -1.48 -4.23
N LEU A 47 -18.23 -0.83 -3.86
CA LEU A 47 -18.45 -0.20 -2.55
C LEU A 47 -17.27 0.68 -2.12
N ASN A 48 -16.74 0.52 -0.90
CA ASN A 48 -15.49 1.14 -0.48
C ASN A 48 -14.31 0.13 -0.50
N MET A 49 -14.51 -1.05 -1.10
CA MET A 49 -13.54 -2.15 -1.04
C MET A 49 -12.39 -1.94 -2.02
N TRP A 50 -12.72 -1.53 -3.26
CA TRP A 50 -11.75 -1.13 -4.27
C TRP A 50 -12.38 -0.15 -5.25
N TYR A 51 -11.59 0.83 -5.68
CA TYR A 51 -11.97 1.91 -6.57
C TYR A 51 -10.74 2.67 -7.05
N SER A 52 -10.88 3.51 -8.07
CA SER A 52 -9.83 4.42 -8.50
C SER A 52 -10.38 5.83 -8.73
N TYR A 53 -9.47 6.80 -8.82
CA TYR A 53 -9.79 8.19 -9.13
C TYR A 53 -8.55 8.93 -9.60
N GLU A 54 -8.75 9.98 -10.39
CA GLU A 54 -7.69 10.89 -10.81
C GLU A 54 -7.71 12.15 -9.95
N TYR A 55 -6.53 12.67 -9.61
CA TYR A 55 -6.40 13.99 -9.00
C TYR A 55 -5.12 14.68 -9.48
N GLY A 56 -5.28 15.72 -10.29
CA GLY A 56 -4.15 16.37 -10.97
C GLY A 56 -3.49 15.39 -11.95
N THR A 57 -2.19 15.18 -11.80
CA THR A 57 -1.36 14.33 -12.68
C THR A 57 -1.20 12.90 -12.16
N VAL A 58 -2.13 12.44 -11.31
CA VAL A 58 -2.01 11.17 -10.60
C VAL A 58 -3.28 10.36 -10.76
N HIS A 59 -3.13 9.11 -11.17
CA HIS A 59 -4.13 8.06 -11.04
C HIS A 59 -3.92 7.33 -9.72
N PHE A 60 -4.93 7.32 -8.87
CA PHE A 60 -4.93 6.59 -7.62
C PHE A 60 -5.79 5.34 -7.73
N THR A 61 -5.22 4.19 -7.42
CA THR A 61 -5.94 2.92 -7.31
C THR A 61 -5.96 2.48 -5.85
N THR A 62 -7.13 2.18 -5.30
CA THR A 62 -7.29 1.62 -3.95
C THR A 62 -7.83 0.21 -4.06
N LEU A 63 -7.22 -0.74 -3.36
CA LEU A 63 -7.63 -2.14 -3.34
C LEU A 63 -7.75 -2.71 -1.92
N SER A 64 -8.40 -3.86 -1.83
CA SER A 64 -8.57 -4.64 -0.61
C SER A 64 -7.55 -5.77 -0.53
N THR A 65 -6.67 -5.68 0.46
CA THR A 65 -5.79 -6.79 0.87
C THR A 65 -6.47 -7.76 1.83
N GLU A 66 -7.77 -7.62 2.02
CA GLU A 66 -8.52 -8.32 3.05
C GLU A 66 -9.34 -9.48 2.50
N THR A 67 -9.61 -9.49 1.20
CA THR A 67 -10.51 -10.45 0.57
C THR A 67 -10.43 -10.42 -0.97
N ASP A 68 -11.13 -11.35 -1.63
CA ASP A 68 -11.33 -11.42 -3.08
C ASP A 68 -10.03 -11.54 -3.91
N TYR A 69 -9.08 -12.32 -3.38
CA TYR A 69 -7.92 -12.86 -4.10
C TYR A 69 -7.53 -14.24 -3.50
N PRO A 70 -6.77 -15.09 -4.22
CA PRO A 70 -6.35 -16.40 -3.72
C PRO A 70 -5.59 -16.32 -2.40
N ASN A 71 -5.94 -17.17 -1.43
CA ASN A 71 -5.31 -17.22 -0.10
C ASN A 71 -5.44 -15.92 0.72
N ALA A 72 -6.44 -15.08 0.43
CA ALA A 72 -6.74 -13.91 1.26
C ALA A 72 -6.95 -14.28 2.74
N PRO A 73 -6.53 -13.42 3.68
CA PRO A 73 -6.52 -13.74 5.10
C PRO A 73 -7.93 -13.91 5.66
N SER A 74 -8.07 -14.77 6.66
CA SER A 74 -9.27 -14.75 7.49
C SER A 74 -9.18 -13.56 8.47
N ASN A 75 -9.99 -12.51 8.27
CA ASN A 75 -10.03 -11.34 9.15
C ASN A 75 -10.72 -11.61 10.49
N ALA A 76 -10.14 -12.53 11.25
CA ALA A 76 -10.79 -13.24 12.32
C ALA A 76 -10.06 -13.09 13.66
N TYR A 77 -9.86 -11.85 14.14
CA TYR A 77 -9.49 -11.67 15.56
C TYR A 77 -10.53 -12.30 16.49
N PHE A 78 -11.81 -12.30 16.07
CA PHE A 78 -12.89 -12.85 16.87
C PHE A 78 -13.85 -13.83 16.16
N THR A 79 -13.85 -13.94 14.81
CA THR A 79 -14.93 -14.62 14.09
C THR A 79 -14.60 -15.85 13.24
N LYS A 80 -13.38 -16.35 13.03
CA LYS A 80 -13.09 -17.49 12.09
C LYS A 80 -13.80 -17.46 10.71
N ARG A 81 -14.39 -16.35 10.29
CA ARG A 81 -15.13 -16.22 9.04
C ARG A 81 -14.28 -15.48 8.02
N VAL A 82 -14.36 -15.94 6.79
CA VAL A 82 -13.83 -15.24 5.62
C VAL A 82 -14.97 -14.42 5.07
N TYR A 83 -14.82 -13.11 5.07
CA TYR A 83 -15.78 -12.18 4.47
C TYR A 83 -15.21 -11.72 3.13
N GLY A 84 -16.03 -11.76 2.09
CA GLY A 84 -15.63 -11.59 0.70
C GLY A 84 -16.81 -11.80 -0.24
N GLY A 85 -16.52 -12.08 -1.49
CA GLY A 85 -17.53 -12.22 -2.54
C GLY A 85 -18.09 -10.88 -2.99
N PHE A 86 -17.30 -9.81 -2.90
CA PHE A 86 -17.71 -8.49 -3.38
C PHE A 86 -17.59 -8.39 -4.92
N GLY A 87 -16.75 -9.23 -5.53
CA GLY A 87 -16.57 -9.29 -6.98
C GLY A 87 -15.19 -9.83 -7.37
N ASP A 88 -14.84 -9.68 -8.64
CA ASP A 88 -13.53 -10.04 -9.17
C ASP A 88 -12.58 -8.84 -9.11
N GLN A 89 -11.93 -8.67 -7.97
CA GLN A 89 -11.02 -7.56 -7.73
C GLN A 89 -9.79 -7.61 -8.65
N LEU A 90 -9.24 -8.80 -8.93
CA LEU A 90 -8.03 -8.93 -9.75
C LEU A 90 -8.29 -8.56 -11.21
N ALA A 91 -9.43 -8.99 -11.76
CA ALA A 91 -9.83 -8.58 -13.11
C ALA A 91 -10.10 -7.07 -13.18
N TRP A 92 -10.76 -6.50 -12.16
CA TRP A 92 -10.98 -5.05 -12.10
C TRP A 92 -9.66 -4.28 -12.02
N LEU A 93 -8.75 -4.71 -11.14
CA LEU A 93 -7.44 -4.07 -10.94
C LEU A 93 -6.62 -4.08 -12.22
N GLU A 94 -6.61 -5.21 -12.95
CA GLU A 94 -5.89 -5.30 -14.21
C GLU A 94 -6.43 -4.31 -15.25
N GLU A 95 -7.75 -4.19 -15.41
CA GLU A 95 -8.32 -3.23 -16.37
C GLU A 95 -8.12 -1.77 -15.93
N ASP A 96 -8.19 -1.47 -14.64
CA ASP A 96 -7.91 -0.12 -14.11
C ASP A 96 -6.46 0.29 -14.37
N LEU A 97 -5.49 -0.55 -13.99
CA LEU A 97 -4.06 -0.28 -14.18
C LEU A 97 -3.67 -0.19 -15.66
N LYS A 98 -4.28 -1.03 -16.51
CA LYS A 98 -4.09 -0.97 -17.96
C LYS A 98 -4.60 0.34 -18.56
N ALA A 99 -5.76 0.81 -18.13
CA ALA A 99 -6.31 2.09 -18.57
C ALA A 99 -5.42 3.26 -18.11
N ALA A 100 -4.96 3.23 -16.86
CA ALA A 100 -4.06 4.25 -16.32
C ALA A 100 -2.69 4.25 -17.02
N ASP A 101 -2.10 3.09 -17.29
CA ASP A 101 -0.82 2.97 -18.02
C ASP A 101 -0.94 3.53 -19.45
N ALA A 102 -2.07 3.29 -20.11
CA ALA A 102 -2.38 3.87 -21.42
C ALA A 102 -2.65 5.40 -21.38
N ASN A 103 -2.95 5.96 -20.20
CA ASN A 103 -3.28 7.37 -19.99
C ASN A 103 -2.13 8.19 -19.35
N ARG A 104 -0.90 7.66 -19.31
CA ARG A 104 0.24 8.31 -18.63
C ARG A 104 0.63 9.68 -19.18
N ASP A 105 0.21 10.03 -20.38
CA ASP A 105 0.39 11.40 -20.90
C ASP A 105 -0.39 12.45 -20.09
N ASN A 106 -1.51 12.06 -19.48
CA ASN A 106 -2.34 12.92 -18.62
C ASN A 106 -2.10 12.65 -17.13
N VAL A 107 -1.96 11.37 -16.75
CA VAL A 107 -1.71 10.91 -15.38
C VAL A 107 -0.38 10.16 -15.31
N PRO A 108 0.76 10.86 -15.40
CA PRO A 108 2.07 10.20 -15.43
C PRO A 108 2.32 9.34 -14.22
N TRP A 109 1.71 9.62 -13.06
CA TRP A 109 1.89 8.86 -11.83
C TRP A 109 0.74 7.89 -11.57
N ILE A 110 1.06 6.62 -11.36
CA ILE A 110 0.13 5.61 -10.87
C ILE A 110 0.51 5.27 -9.43
N ILE A 111 -0.38 5.58 -8.48
CA ILE A 111 -0.18 5.31 -7.06
C ILE A 111 -1.22 4.29 -6.59
N VAL A 112 -0.77 3.20 -6.00
CA VAL A 112 -1.63 2.19 -5.39
C VAL A 112 -1.67 2.39 -3.87
N GLY A 113 -2.86 2.38 -3.28
CA GLY A 113 -3.08 2.32 -1.85
C GLY A 113 -3.66 0.97 -1.43
N MET A 114 -3.05 0.34 -0.43
CA MET A 114 -3.51 -0.93 0.14
C MET A 114 -3.19 -1.04 1.63
N HIS A 115 -3.83 -1.94 2.37
CA HIS A 115 -3.65 -2.00 3.83
C HIS A 115 -2.50 -2.91 4.24
N ARG A 116 -2.58 -4.22 3.98
CA ARG A 116 -1.53 -5.18 4.34
C ARG A 116 -0.38 -5.10 3.36
N PRO A 117 0.87 -5.07 3.83
CA PRO A 117 2.00 -4.94 2.93
C PRO A 117 2.38 -6.26 2.28
N MET A 118 2.95 -6.20 1.06
CA MET A 118 3.59 -7.36 0.41
C MET A 118 5.10 -7.47 0.72
N TYR A 119 5.72 -6.35 1.11
CA TYR A 119 7.08 -6.31 1.62
C TYR A 119 7.09 -5.62 2.98
N THR A 120 7.62 -6.28 4.00
CA THR A 120 7.80 -5.71 5.34
C THR A 120 8.78 -6.56 6.14
N ILE A 121 9.58 -5.91 6.99
CA ILE A 121 10.50 -6.64 7.87
C ILE A 121 9.77 -7.45 8.96
N ARG A 122 8.46 -7.24 9.12
CA ARG A 122 7.63 -8.04 10.02
C ARG A 122 7.34 -9.45 9.48
N SER A 123 7.39 -9.64 8.16
CA SER A 123 6.87 -10.83 7.48
C SER A 123 7.77 -11.24 6.33
N CYS A 124 9.06 -11.42 6.63
CA CYS A 124 10.05 -11.90 5.67
C CYS A 124 11.04 -12.87 6.32
N GLY A 125 11.64 -13.74 5.50
CA GLY A 125 12.77 -14.57 5.88
C GLY A 125 14.07 -13.77 6.06
N PRO A 126 15.15 -14.42 6.54
CA PRO A 126 16.48 -13.80 6.65
C PRO A 126 17.06 -13.32 5.31
N ASP A 127 16.60 -13.90 4.20
CA ASP A 127 16.92 -13.56 2.82
C ASP A 127 16.06 -12.41 2.26
N GLY A 128 15.14 -11.86 3.07
CA GLY A 128 14.22 -10.81 2.66
C GLY A 128 13.05 -11.27 1.80
N VAL A 129 12.89 -12.59 1.60
CA VAL A 129 11.74 -13.13 0.86
C VAL A 129 10.49 -13.04 1.75
N PRO A 130 9.38 -12.45 1.27
CA PRO A 130 8.13 -12.40 2.03
C PRO A 130 7.67 -13.80 2.44
N ASN A 131 7.12 -13.88 3.66
CA ASN A 131 6.50 -15.08 4.19
C ASN A 131 5.06 -14.79 4.63
N ASN A 132 4.35 -15.80 5.11
CA ASN A 132 2.96 -15.69 5.58
C ASN A 132 2.83 -15.69 7.11
N ASP A 133 3.88 -15.35 7.87
CA ASP A 133 3.75 -15.16 9.32
C ASP A 133 2.78 -14.00 9.62
N TYR A 134 2.75 -12.98 8.74
CA TYR A 134 1.77 -11.89 8.72
C TYR A 134 1.27 -11.58 7.30
N GLU A 135 1.06 -12.63 6.49
CA GLU A 135 0.34 -12.61 5.20
C GLU A 135 1.01 -11.89 4.02
N ALA A 136 2.25 -11.41 4.17
CA ALA A 136 2.91 -10.63 3.12
C ALA A 136 3.10 -11.40 1.81
N ARG A 137 3.41 -12.71 1.90
CA ARG A 137 3.61 -13.55 0.70
C ARG A 137 2.32 -13.75 -0.10
N ASN A 138 1.18 -13.96 0.54
CA ASN A 138 -0.11 -14.09 -0.15
C ASN A 138 -0.50 -12.79 -0.87
N VAL A 139 -0.26 -11.63 -0.23
CA VAL A 139 -0.49 -10.32 -0.85
C VAL A 139 0.45 -10.11 -2.04
N GLN A 140 1.73 -10.47 -1.90
CA GLN A 140 2.70 -10.40 -3.00
C GLN A 140 2.25 -11.22 -4.21
N GLU A 141 1.93 -12.49 -4.02
CA GLU A 141 1.52 -13.41 -5.09
C GLU A 141 0.25 -12.94 -5.81
N ALA A 142 -0.64 -12.23 -5.13
CA ALA A 142 -1.87 -11.74 -5.72
C ALA A 142 -1.68 -10.49 -6.60
N PHE A 143 -0.78 -9.57 -6.23
CA PHE A 143 -0.79 -8.22 -6.80
C PHE A 143 0.52 -7.79 -7.48
N GLU A 144 1.67 -8.33 -7.09
CA GLU A 144 2.98 -7.81 -7.53
C GLU A 144 3.14 -7.89 -9.05
N GLU A 145 2.71 -8.99 -9.68
CA GLU A 145 2.83 -9.16 -11.13
C GLU A 145 2.09 -8.06 -11.89
N LEU A 146 0.89 -7.68 -11.45
CA LEU A 146 0.13 -6.59 -12.06
C LEU A 146 0.81 -5.24 -11.86
N PHE A 147 1.38 -5.00 -10.68
CA PHE A 147 2.08 -3.74 -10.39
C PHE A 147 3.34 -3.58 -11.24
N ILE A 148 4.10 -4.66 -11.44
CA ILE A 148 5.25 -4.68 -12.34
C ILE A 148 4.79 -4.49 -13.79
N LYS A 149 3.78 -5.25 -14.24
CA LYS A 149 3.27 -5.22 -15.62
C LYS A 149 2.83 -3.83 -16.05
N TYR A 150 2.13 -3.10 -15.18
CA TYR A 150 1.61 -1.76 -15.46
C TYR A 150 2.46 -0.64 -14.84
N LYS A 151 3.69 -0.96 -14.41
CA LYS A 151 4.73 -0.02 -13.97
C LYS A 151 4.26 0.93 -12.87
N VAL A 152 3.51 0.42 -11.88
CA VAL A 152 3.05 1.22 -10.73
C VAL A 152 4.23 1.95 -10.11
N ASP A 153 4.08 3.26 -9.88
CA ASP A 153 5.19 4.10 -9.45
C ASP A 153 5.43 4.02 -7.94
N LEU A 154 4.35 4.08 -7.17
CA LEU A 154 4.37 4.07 -5.71
C LEU A 154 3.22 3.22 -5.16
N VAL A 155 3.54 2.37 -4.18
CA VAL A 155 2.58 1.59 -3.41
C VAL A 155 2.64 2.04 -1.95
N LEU A 156 1.56 2.65 -1.47
CA LEU A 156 1.38 3.05 -0.09
C LEU A 156 0.65 1.96 0.69
N GLN A 157 1.24 1.55 1.80
CA GLN A 157 0.78 0.44 2.63
C GLN A 157 0.57 0.88 4.08
N GLY A 158 -0.26 0.16 4.82
CA GLY A 158 -0.51 0.37 6.24
C GLY A 158 -0.23 -0.89 7.05
N HIS A 159 -1.17 -1.23 7.93
CA HIS A 159 -1.23 -2.44 8.77
C HIS A 159 -0.09 -2.65 9.77
N VAL A 160 1.17 -2.60 9.33
CA VAL A 160 2.33 -2.67 10.21
C VAL A 160 2.55 -1.28 10.80
N HIS A 161 2.48 -1.16 12.13
CA HIS A 161 2.59 0.12 12.83
C HIS A 161 4.04 0.63 12.92
N THR A 162 4.67 0.76 11.75
CA THR A 162 6.00 1.31 11.50
C THR A 162 5.93 2.18 10.24
N TYR A 163 6.97 2.99 10.06
CA TYR A 163 7.29 3.53 8.75
C TYR A 163 8.42 2.69 8.17
N GLU A 164 8.23 2.17 6.96
CA GLU A 164 9.26 1.43 6.23
C GLU A 164 9.34 2.01 4.82
N ARG A 165 10.53 2.44 4.39
CA ARG A 165 10.82 2.85 3.02
C ARG A 165 11.73 1.84 2.36
N PHE A 166 11.41 1.54 1.10
CA PHE A 166 12.03 0.48 0.32
C PHE A 166 12.72 1.10 -0.90
N TYR A 167 13.77 0.47 -1.40
CA TYR A 167 14.23 0.70 -2.76
C TYR A 167 13.15 0.26 -3.76
N PRO A 168 13.22 0.67 -5.04
CA PRO A 168 12.45 0.01 -6.09
C PRO A 168 12.64 -1.50 -5.97
N THR A 169 11.56 -2.27 -5.84
CA THR A 169 11.66 -3.70 -5.48
C THR A 169 10.79 -4.52 -6.40
N ALA A 170 11.33 -5.64 -6.90
CA ALA A 170 10.57 -6.60 -7.69
C ALA A 170 11.14 -7.99 -7.47
N ASN A 171 10.27 -9.00 -7.39
CA ASN A 171 10.66 -10.40 -7.27
C ASN A 171 11.65 -10.64 -6.11
N ASN A 172 11.37 -10.03 -4.95
CA ASN A 172 12.17 -10.11 -3.72
C ASN A 172 13.55 -9.42 -3.78
N SER A 173 13.86 -8.66 -4.82
CA SER A 173 15.16 -8.03 -5.02
C SER A 173 15.03 -6.51 -5.15
N ALA A 174 16.00 -5.80 -4.58
CA ALA A 174 16.15 -4.36 -4.81
C ALA A 174 16.67 -4.11 -6.24
N ILE A 175 15.97 -3.25 -6.98
CA ILE A 175 16.34 -2.85 -8.33
C ILE A 175 16.98 -1.46 -8.24
N MET A 176 18.32 -1.44 -8.34
CA MET A 176 19.12 -0.27 -7.98
C MET A 176 19.35 0.72 -9.13
N ASP A 177 18.90 0.39 -10.35
CA ASP A 177 18.97 1.29 -11.50
C ASP A 177 18.23 2.59 -11.21
N GLY A 178 18.92 3.72 -11.36
CA GLY A 178 18.36 5.05 -11.09
C GLY A 178 18.37 5.48 -9.61
N VAL A 179 18.86 4.65 -8.68
CA VAL A 179 18.97 5.01 -7.26
C VAL A 179 20.20 5.90 -7.03
N SER A 180 19.99 7.08 -6.44
CA SER A 180 21.07 8.00 -6.09
C SER A 180 21.96 7.47 -4.96
N ARG A 181 23.21 7.94 -4.89
CA ARG A 181 24.19 7.53 -3.86
C ARG A 181 23.76 7.81 -2.42
N ASP A 182 22.91 8.82 -2.21
CA ASP A 182 22.37 9.18 -0.90
C ASP A 182 21.03 8.48 -0.61
N ASN A 183 20.57 7.61 -1.50
CA ASN A 183 19.32 6.84 -1.42
C ASN A 183 18.06 7.70 -1.32
N LYS A 184 18.12 8.98 -1.72
CA LYS A 184 16.99 9.93 -1.62
C LYS A 184 16.31 10.22 -2.95
N THR A 185 16.87 9.78 -4.06
CA THR A 185 16.30 9.98 -5.39
C THR A 185 16.26 8.67 -6.14
N TYR A 186 15.10 8.33 -6.71
CA TYR A 186 14.89 7.21 -7.61
C TYR A 186 14.52 7.77 -8.98
N GLU A 187 15.48 7.84 -9.89
CA GLU A 187 15.31 8.38 -11.24
C GLU A 187 14.93 7.26 -12.21
N ASN A 188 13.74 7.37 -12.82
CA ASN A 188 13.17 6.35 -13.71
C ASN A 188 13.31 4.92 -13.15
N PRO A 189 12.82 4.63 -11.93
CA PRO A 189 12.98 3.31 -11.34
C PRO A 189 12.34 2.24 -12.21
N GLN A 190 12.99 1.09 -12.33
CA GLN A 190 12.53 -0.03 -13.15
C GLN A 190 11.62 -1.02 -12.39
N ALA A 191 11.21 -0.66 -11.17
CA ALA A 191 10.30 -1.44 -10.33
C ALA A 191 9.46 -0.48 -9.45
N PRO A 192 8.30 -0.93 -8.96
CA PRO A 192 7.50 -0.15 -8.01
C PRO A 192 8.28 0.17 -6.74
N VAL A 193 8.01 1.36 -6.19
CA VAL A 193 8.52 1.76 -4.87
C VAL A 193 7.44 1.49 -3.83
N TYR A 194 7.80 0.81 -2.75
CA TYR A 194 6.89 0.51 -1.65
C TYR A 194 7.19 1.43 -0.47
N VAL A 195 6.16 1.87 0.25
CA VAL A 195 6.30 2.57 1.53
C VAL A 195 5.19 2.13 2.47
N ILE A 196 5.54 1.72 3.68
CA ILE A 196 4.60 1.51 4.77
C ILE A 196 4.49 2.81 5.56
N THR A 197 3.26 3.30 5.75
CA THR A 197 2.94 4.53 6.47
C THR A 197 2.00 4.25 7.65
N GLY A 198 2.27 3.19 8.43
CA GLY A 198 1.36 2.70 9.48
C GLY A 198 1.49 3.39 10.84
N THR A 199 2.20 4.51 10.93
CA THR A 199 2.52 5.22 12.17
C THR A 199 1.52 6.32 12.55
N ALA A 200 0.28 6.26 12.07
CA ALA A 200 -0.71 7.33 12.27
C ALA A 200 -1.31 7.40 13.70
N GLY A 201 -1.01 6.44 14.58
CA GLY A 201 -1.45 6.47 15.99
C GLY A 201 -2.54 5.44 16.36
N GLY A 202 -2.52 4.25 15.74
CA GLY A 202 -3.41 3.15 16.13
C GLY A 202 -3.27 2.82 17.64
N PRO A 203 -4.35 2.36 18.31
CA PRO A 203 -4.37 2.13 19.75
C PRO A 203 -3.43 1.01 20.21
N GLU A 204 -2.97 0.15 19.30
CA GLU A 204 -1.99 -0.90 19.56
C GLU A 204 -0.57 -0.36 19.72
N GLY A 205 -0.35 0.93 19.42
CA GLY A 205 0.96 1.57 19.47
C GLY A 205 1.86 1.20 18.28
N LEU A 206 3.09 1.70 18.31
CA LEU A 206 4.12 1.37 17.31
C LEU A 206 4.64 -0.05 17.54
N PHE A 207 4.91 -0.76 16.45
CA PHE A 207 5.44 -2.12 16.54
C PHE A 207 6.91 -2.11 16.95
N VAL A 208 7.25 -2.87 18.00
CA VAL A 208 8.62 -2.95 18.52
C VAL A 208 9.29 -4.23 18.06
N TYR A 209 10.32 -4.10 17.24
CA TYR A 209 11.20 -5.22 16.86
C TYR A 209 12.25 -5.46 17.95
N GLN A 210 12.42 -6.71 18.37
CA GLN A 210 13.52 -7.09 19.26
C GLN A 210 14.86 -7.14 18.50
N VAL A 211 14.86 -7.79 17.35
CA VAL A 211 15.98 -7.85 16.40
C VAL A 211 15.39 -7.69 15.00
N PRO A 212 15.33 -6.47 14.45
CA PRO A 212 14.74 -6.25 13.13
C PRO A 212 15.64 -6.88 12.06
N PRO A 213 15.09 -7.66 11.11
CA PRO A 213 15.84 -8.04 9.93
C PRO A 213 16.11 -6.78 9.07
N SER A 214 17.17 -6.84 8.27
CA SER A 214 17.58 -5.72 7.39
C SER A 214 17.79 -6.26 5.97
N PRO A 215 16.72 -6.65 5.28
CA PRO A 215 16.80 -7.13 3.90
C PRO A 215 17.30 -6.04 2.96
N GLU A 216 17.90 -6.42 1.83
CA GLU A 216 18.57 -5.48 0.90
C GLU A 216 17.63 -4.42 0.32
N TRP A 217 16.33 -4.73 0.20
CA TRP A 217 15.32 -3.79 -0.27
C TRP A 217 14.93 -2.72 0.75
N LEU A 218 15.32 -2.83 2.03
CA LEU A 218 14.97 -1.85 3.07
C LEU A 218 15.95 -0.69 3.09
N VAL A 219 15.42 0.54 3.05
CA VAL A 219 16.23 1.76 3.16
C VAL A 219 16.18 2.35 4.55
N LEU A 220 14.97 2.49 5.09
CA LEU A 220 14.74 3.12 6.39
C LEU A 220 13.55 2.47 7.08
N MET A 221 13.70 2.19 8.37
CA MET A 221 12.61 1.81 9.25
C MET A 221 12.58 2.74 10.46
N ASP A 222 11.41 3.30 10.76
CA ASP A 222 11.15 4.10 11.95
C ASP A 222 9.91 3.58 12.68
N ASN A 223 10.12 3.14 13.92
CA ASN A 223 9.08 2.70 14.84
C ASN A 223 9.08 3.49 16.16
N LYS A 224 9.60 4.73 16.12
CA LYS A 224 9.74 5.61 17.28
C LYS A 224 8.79 6.81 17.22
N HIS A 225 8.47 7.28 16.02
CA HIS A 225 7.68 8.50 15.84
C HIS A 225 6.37 8.21 15.13
N PHE A 226 5.25 8.54 15.79
CA PHE A 226 3.97 8.67 15.11
C PHE A 226 4.06 9.77 14.06
N SER A 227 3.57 9.51 12.85
CA SER A 227 3.74 10.42 11.72
C SER A 227 2.59 10.38 10.74
N ILE A 228 2.47 11.45 9.97
CA ILE A 228 1.71 11.50 8.73
C ILE A 228 2.67 11.53 7.55
N THR A 229 2.19 11.09 6.39
CA THR A 229 2.94 11.16 5.13
C THR A 229 2.38 12.27 4.25
N ARG A 230 3.26 13.06 3.65
CA ARG A 230 2.90 14.08 2.66
C ARG A 230 3.47 13.69 1.30
N LEU A 231 2.61 13.69 0.28
CA LEU A 231 3.00 13.59 -1.12
C LEU A 231 2.92 14.97 -1.78
N SER A 232 4.00 15.36 -2.45
CA SER A 232 4.07 16.54 -3.33
C SER A 232 4.36 16.06 -4.74
N VAL A 233 3.49 16.37 -5.70
CA VAL A 233 3.56 15.79 -7.06
C VAL A 233 3.54 16.88 -8.12
N THR A 234 4.45 16.75 -9.10
CA THR A 234 4.47 17.47 -10.38
C THR A 234 4.48 16.43 -11.52
N PRO A 235 4.35 16.81 -12.80
CA PRO A 235 4.42 15.83 -13.90
C PRO A 235 5.70 14.98 -13.94
N THR A 236 6.80 15.46 -13.35
CA THR A 236 8.13 14.82 -13.44
C THR A 236 8.75 14.48 -12.08
N ASN A 237 8.17 14.91 -10.96
CA ASN A 237 8.67 14.62 -9.63
C ASN A 237 7.54 14.26 -8.66
N LEU A 238 7.70 13.16 -7.94
CA LEU A 238 6.90 12.77 -6.79
C LEU A 238 7.81 12.74 -5.56
N THR A 239 7.59 13.64 -4.60
CA THR A 239 8.31 13.68 -3.33
C THR A 239 7.40 13.19 -2.19
N LEU A 240 7.91 12.25 -1.39
CA LEU A 240 7.25 11.75 -0.18
C LEU A 240 8.06 12.17 1.05
N ALA A 241 7.38 12.76 2.03
CA ALA A 241 7.97 13.12 3.33
C ALA A 241 7.21 12.46 4.49
N LYS A 242 7.97 11.86 5.43
CA LYS A 242 7.49 11.39 6.73
C LYS A 242 7.60 12.53 7.75
N ILE A 243 6.45 12.99 8.25
CA ILE A 243 6.36 14.13 9.17
C ILE A 243 5.86 13.65 10.52
N GLU A 244 6.67 13.76 11.57
CA GLU A 244 6.24 13.43 12.92
C GLU A 244 5.03 14.28 13.34
N SER A 245 3.98 13.61 13.80
CA SER A 245 2.69 14.24 14.11
C SER A 245 2.78 15.20 15.30
N ALA A 246 3.65 14.91 16.28
CA ALA A 246 3.78 15.71 17.49
C ALA A 246 4.60 16.99 17.29
N THR A 247 5.61 16.96 16.42
CA THR A 247 6.64 18.00 16.31
C THR A 247 6.67 18.70 14.96
N GLY A 248 6.14 18.08 13.91
CA GLY A 248 6.30 18.54 12.53
C GLY A 248 7.69 18.28 11.92
N ILE A 249 8.58 17.57 12.64
CA ILE A 249 9.92 17.23 12.14
C ILE A 249 9.80 16.23 10.99
N ILE A 250 10.53 16.48 9.90
CA ILE A 250 10.68 15.54 8.79
C ILE A 250 11.77 14.53 9.15
N HIS A 251 11.39 13.26 9.27
CA HIS A 251 12.31 12.17 9.63
C HIS A 251 12.84 11.41 8.40
N ASP A 252 12.12 11.45 7.29
CA ASP A 252 12.55 10.90 6.00
C ASP A 252 11.90 11.71 4.87
N GLU A 253 12.64 11.90 3.78
CA GLU A 253 12.15 12.55 2.56
C GLU A 253 12.94 12.02 1.37
N PHE A 254 12.23 11.59 0.33
CA PHE A 254 12.81 11.09 -0.91
C PHE A 254 11.93 11.45 -2.10
N SER A 255 12.49 11.36 -3.31
CA SER A 255 11.80 11.67 -4.56
C SER A 255 11.90 10.54 -5.58
N ILE A 256 10.82 10.31 -6.31
CA ILE A 256 10.80 9.54 -7.55
C ILE A 256 10.74 10.54 -8.70
N ILE A 257 11.68 10.45 -9.64
CA ILE A 257 11.82 11.40 -10.74
C ILE A 257 11.60 10.68 -12.07
N LYS A 258 10.80 11.28 -12.94
CA LYS A 258 10.67 10.89 -14.35
C LYS A 258 11.42 11.89 -15.20
N SER A 259 12.61 11.51 -15.65
CA SER A 259 13.37 12.28 -16.63
C SER A 259 13.08 11.74 -18.02
N SER A 260 12.80 12.64 -18.98
CA SER A 260 12.76 12.25 -20.39
C SER A 260 14.12 11.65 -20.75
N ALA A 261 14.12 10.48 -21.40
CA ALA A 261 15.35 9.95 -21.99
C ALA A 261 15.96 11.06 -22.85
N THR A 262 17.16 11.52 -22.48
CA THR A 262 18.01 12.29 -23.39
C THR A 262 18.07 11.46 -24.66
N GLN A 263 17.46 11.94 -25.74
CA GLN A 263 17.84 11.50 -27.07
C GLN A 263 19.33 11.79 -27.15
N ASP A 264 20.15 10.73 -27.05
CA ASP A 264 21.54 10.78 -27.50
C ASP A 264 21.47 11.15 -28.98
N SER A 265 21.52 12.44 -29.26
CA SER A 265 21.80 12.97 -30.59
C SER A 265 23.25 12.63 -30.88
N THR A 266 23.48 11.38 -31.26
CA THR A 266 24.71 10.95 -31.89
C THR A 266 24.69 11.50 -33.32
N GLN A 267 25.53 12.53 -33.50
CA GLN A 267 26.14 13.12 -34.70
C GLN A 267 25.47 12.90 -36.06
#